data_AF-A0A2H0UAY9-F1
#
_entry.id   AF-A0A2H0UAY9-F1
#
_cell.length_a   1.000
_cell.length_b   1.000
_cell.length_c   1.000
_cell.angle_alpha   90.00
_cell.angle_beta   90.00
_cell.angle_gamma   90.00
#
_symmetry.space_group_name_H-M   'P 1'
#
loop_
_entity.id
_entity.type
_entity.pdbx_description
1 polymer ?
#
loop_
_entity_poly.entity_id
_entity_poly.type
_entity_poly.pdbx_seq_one_letter_code
_entity_poly.pdbx_strand_id
1 'polypeptide(L)'
;MELQYRNAARIDLQSFVDRYEEAFRELYRDSGLWNETNIIEGYRKNALILYDAIADAVDTRLATVKVLGRKYLTHNWYEVDFYVGTRLVIVHYSEDRKQDTRWVESVSIDRKPIIF
;
A
#
# COMPACT_ATOMS: atom_id res chain seq x y z
N MET A 1 15.18 10.32 12.31
CA MET A 1 15.21 9.29 11.27
C MET A 1 14.30 9.67 10.13
N GLU A 2 14.90 9.95 8.98
CA GLU A 2 14.21 10.26 7.73
C GLU A 2 13.67 8.98 7.10
N LEU A 3 12.46 9.01 6.55
CA LEU A 3 11.86 7.87 5.86
C LEU A 3 12.02 8.04 4.34
N GLN A 4 12.57 7.03 3.68
CA GLN A 4 12.77 7.04 2.24
C GLN A 4 12.25 5.76 1.60
N TYR A 5 11.63 5.89 0.43
CA TYR A 5 11.07 4.76 -0.31
C TYR A 5 12.01 4.32 -1.41
N ARG A 6 12.35 3.03 -1.43
CA ARG A 6 12.97 2.42 -2.61
C ARG A 6 11.99 2.38 -3.76
N ASN A 7 12.54 2.32 -4.98
CA ASN A 7 11.72 2.21 -6.20
C ASN A 7 10.81 0.98 -6.16
N ALA A 8 11.27 -0.14 -5.60
CA ALA A 8 10.45 -1.35 -5.44
C ALA A 8 9.18 -1.07 -4.63
N ALA A 9 9.29 -0.49 -3.43
CA ALA A 9 8.13 -0.12 -2.62
C ALA A 9 7.15 0.84 -3.35
N ARG A 10 7.67 1.80 -4.12
CA ARG A 10 6.82 2.71 -4.93
C ARG A 10 6.06 1.95 -6.02
N ILE A 11 6.75 1.03 -6.71
CA ILE A 11 6.17 0.16 -7.73
C ILE A 11 5.11 -0.76 -7.12
N ASP A 12 5.34 -1.30 -5.92
CA ASP A 12 4.39 -2.16 -5.23
C ASP A 12 3.08 -1.43 -4.92
N LEU A 13 3.17 -0.22 -4.38
CA LEU A 13 2.01 0.65 -4.09
C LEU A 13 1.25 0.99 -5.38
N GLN A 14 1.95 1.40 -6.43
CA GLN A 14 1.31 1.72 -7.71
C GLN A 14 0.65 0.49 -8.35
N SER A 15 1.34 -0.65 -8.36
CA SER A 15 0.82 -1.90 -8.92
C SER A 15 -0.45 -2.36 -8.21
N PHE A 16 -0.58 -2.06 -6.92
CA PHE A 16 -1.81 -2.34 -6.18
C PHE A 16 -2.97 -1.46 -6.64
N VAL A 17 -2.75 -0.16 -6.84
CA VAL A 17 -3.75 0.78 -7.38
C VAL A 17 -4.18 0.37 -8.78
N ASP A 18 -3.22 0.08 -9.66
CA ASP A 18 -3.49 -0.28 -11.05
C ASP A 18 -4.34 -1.55 -11.14
N ARG A 19 -4.01 -2.58 -10.34
CA ARG A 19 -4.80 -3.83 -10.28
C ARG A 19 -6.16 -3.62 -9.66
N TYR A 20 -6.28 -2.74 -8.67
CA TYR A 20 -7.56 -2.39 -8.08
C TYR A 20 -8.46 -1.72 -9.12
N GLU A 21 -7.94 -0.75 -9.88
CA GLU A 21 -8.67 -0.11 -10.99
C GLU A 21 -9.04 -1.12 -12.08
N GLU A 22 -8.09 -1.97 -12.51
CA GLU A 22 -8.30 -2.97 -13.55
C GLU A 22 -9.43 -3.94 -13.18
N ALA A 23 -9.43 -4.47 -11.96
CA ALA A 23 -10.45 -5.42 -11.52
C ALA A 23 -11.87 -4.81 -11.55
N PHE A 24 -12.03 -3.54 -11.17
CA PHE A 24 -13.33 -2.86 -11.26
C PHE A 24 -13.70 -2.49 -12.68
N ARG A 25 -12.72 -2.10 -13.50
CA ARG A 25 -12.95 -1.86 -14.91
C ARG A 25 -13.44 -3.12 -15.61
N GLU A 26 -12.81 -4.26 -15.39
CA GLU A 26 -13.25 -5.54 -15.95
C GLU A 26 -14.65 -5.94 -15.49
N LEU A 27 -14.97 -5.67 -14.22
CA LEU A 27 -16.28 -6.02 -13.64
C LEU A 27 -17.44 -5.21 -14.24
N TYR A 28 -17.23 -3.91 -14.45
CA TYR A 28 -18.30 -3.02 -14.90
C TYR A 28 -18.32 -2.75 -16.39
N ARG A 29 -17.24 -3.12 -17.11
CA ARG A 29 -17.17 -3.02 -18.57
C ARG A 29 -18.26 -3.86 -19.20
N ASP A 30 -19.04 -3.25 -20.08
CA ASP A 30 -20.16 -3.88 -20.79
C ASP A 30 -21.29 -4.37 -19.87
N SER A 31 -21.38 -3.82 -18.65
CA SER A 31 -22.49 -4.11 -17.73
C SER A 31 -23.84 -3.58 -18.21
N GLY A 32 -23.86 -2.70 -19.23
CA GLY A 32 -25.07 -2.06 -19.75
C GLY A 32 -25.70 -1.07 -18.76
N LEU A 33 -24.98 -0.71 -17.71
CA LEU A 33 -25.43 0.26 -16.71
C LEU A 33 -25.40 1.67 -17.30
N TRP A 34 -26.52 2.39 -17.17
CA TRP A 34 -26.67 3.76 -17.66
C TRP A 34 -25.63 4.74 -17.08
N ASN A 35 -25.01 4.39 -15.95
CA ASN A 35 -24.03 5.18 -15.21
C ASN A 35 -22.60 4.57 -15.19
N GLU A 36 -22.29 3.65 -16.10
CA GLU A 36 -21.01 2.92 -16.13
C GLU A 36 -19.78 3.85 -16.00
N THR A 37 -19.75 4.98 -16.72
CA THR A 37 -18.66 5.95 -16.63
C THR A 37 -18.53 6.58 -15.24
N ASN A 38 -19.64 6.94 -14.60
CA ASN A 38 -19.64 7.51 -13.25
C ASN A 38 -19.17 6.49 -12.21
N ILE A 39 -19.51 5.22 -12.41
CA ILE A 39 -19.08 4.11 -11.56
C ILE A 39 -17.57 3.93 -11.67
N ILE A 40 -17.03 3.84 -12.90
CA ILE A 40 -15.58 3.70 -13.16
C ILE A 40 -14.79 4.89 -12.58
N GLU A 41 -15.25 6.12 -12.81
CA GLU A 41 -14.60 7.31 -12.24
C GLU A 41 -14.66 7.35 -10.70
N GLY A 42 -15.75 6.85 -10.11
CA GLY A 42 -15.86 6.66 -8.67
C GLY A 42 -14.79 5.69 -8.13
N TYR A 43 -14.55 4.58 -8.82
CA TYR A 43 -13.52 3.61 -8.42
C TYR A 43 -12.11 4.16 -8.55
N ARG A 44 -11.82 4.95 -9.60
CA ARG A 44 -10.53 5.66 -9.73
C ARG A 44 -10.24 6.57 -8.56
N LYS A 45 -11.23 7.39 -8.17
CA LYS A 45 -11.10 8.27 -7.01
C LYS A 45 -10.89 7.47 -5.73
N ASN A 46 -11.61 6.38 -5.55
CA ASN A 46 -11.43 5.49 -4.39
C ASN A 46 -10.05 4.82 -4.37
N ALA A 47 -9.50 4.46 -5.54
CA ALA A 47 -8.18 3.87 -5.65
C ALA A 47 -7.09 4.85 -5.21
N LEU A 48 -7.19 6.12 -5.61
CA LEU A 48 -6.30 7.20 -5.17
C LEU A 48 -6.42 7.47 -3.67
N ILE A 49 -7.64 7.58 -3.14
CA ILE A 49 -7.86 7.76 -1.69
C ILE A 49 -7.23 6.60 -0.91
N LEU A 50 -7.34 5.38 -1.44
CA LEU A 50 -6.75 4.20 -0.82
C LEU A 50 -5.22 4.22 -0.87
N TYR A 51 -4.64 4.70 -1.97
CA TYR A 51 -3.20 4.90 -2.09
C TYR A 51 -2.70 5.87 -1.00
N ASP A 52 -3.32 7.05 -0.92
CA ASP A 52 -2.93 8.09 0.04
C ASP A 52 -3.07 7.57 1.48
N ALA A 53 -4.19 6.90 1.79
CA ALA A 53 -4.42 6.32 3.10
C ALA A 53 -3.39 5.25 3.49
N ILE A 54 -2.94 4.43 2.54
CA ILE A 54 -1.89 3.43 2.80
C ILE A 54 -0.55 4.10 2.99
N ALA A 55 -0.18 5.05 2.12
CA ALA A 55 1.08 5.79 2.21
C ALA A 55 1.18 6.53 3.56
N ASP A 56 0.14 7.27 3.94
CA ASP A 56 0.07 7.99 5.21
C ASP A 56 0.18 7.06 6.42
N ALA A 57 -0.43 5.88 6.34
CA ALA A 57 -0.35 4.88 7.41
C ALA A 57 1.06 4.28 7.52
N VAL A 58 1.73 4.00 6.40
CA VAL A 58 3.14 3.56 6.37
C VAL A 58 4.02 4.64 7.00
N ASP A 59 3.87 5.88 6.56
CA ASP A 59 4.63 7.02 7.06
C ASP A 59 4.42 7.22 8.55
N THR A 60 3.17 7.21 9.02
CA THR A 60 2.83 7.34 10.44
C THR A 60 3.45 6.21 11.28
N ARG A 61 3.39 4.98 10.78
CA ARG A 61 3.92 3.81 11.49
C ARG A 61 5.45 3.84 11.56
N LEU A 62 6.10 4.21 10.46
CA LEU A 62 7.55 4.20 10.29
C LEU A 62 8.23 5.54 10.57
N ALA A 63 7.52 6.63 10.87
CA ALA A 63 8.12 7.88 11.34
C ALA A 63 8.54 7.81 12.82
N THR A 64 7.98 6.85 13.57
CA THR A 64 8.28 6.70 14.99
C THR A 64 9.73 6.27 15.26
N VAL A 65 10.32 6.80 16.33
CA VAL A 65 11.69 6.45 16.76
C VAL A 65 11.83 4.94 16.98
N LYS A 66 10.79 4.30 17.54
CA LYS A 66 10.70 2.86 17.70
C LYS A 66 9.42 2.35 17.05
N VAL A 67 9.56 1.52 16.03
CA VAL A 67 8.43 0.83 15.40
C VAL A 67 7.98 -0.30 16.31
N LEU A 68 6.78 -0.15 16.87
CA LEU A 68 6.15 -1.17 17.72
C LEU A 68 5.65 -2.33 16.86
N GLY A 69 5.76 -3.55 17.39
CA GLY A 69 5.31 -4.76 16.69
C GLY A 69 6.19 -5.19 15.51
N ARG A 70 7.38 -4.58 15.34
CA ARG A 70 8.32 -4.99 14.30
C ARG A 70 8.83 -6.40 14.55
N LYS A 71 8.89 -7.21 13.50
CA LYS A 71 9.56 -8.51 13.47
C LYS A 71 10.93 -8.33 12.83
N TYR A 72 11.94 -8.94 13.41
CA TYR A 72 13.27 -8.96 12.80
C TYR A 72 13.34 -10.08 11.75
N LEU A 73 13.86 -9.75 10.57
CA LEU A 73 14.11 -10.69 9.48
C LEU A 73 15.62 -10.92 9.33
N THR A 74 16.06 -11.44 8.19
CA THR A 74 17.50 -11.59 7.89
C THR A 74 18.09 -10.29 7.37
N HIS A 75 19.43 -10.16 7.38
CA HIS A 75 20.15 -9.04 6.75
C HIS A 75 19.75 -7.63 7.23
N ASN A 76 19.44 -7.47 8.53
CA ASN A 76 19.04 -6.19 9.12
C ASN A 76 17.73 -5.61 8.55
N TRP A 77 16.87 -6.48 8.04
CA TRP A 77 15.52 -6.13 7.62
C TRP A 77 14.54 -6.34 8.76
N TYR A 78 13.46 -5.57 8.71
CA TYR A 78 12.36 -5.61 9.64
C TYR A 78 11.06 -5.69 8.88
N GLU A 79 10.08 -6.37 9.47
CA GLU A 79 8.71 -6.41 8.99
C GLU A 79 7.81 -5.73 10.01
N VAL A 80 6.85 -4.94 9.55
CA VAL A 80 5.71 -4.53 10.36
C VAL A 80 4.43 -4.74 9.56
N ASP A 81 3.43 -5.29 10.23
CA ASP A 81 2.10 -5.46 9.68
C ASP A 81 1.07 -4.63 10.44
N PHE A 82 0.10 -4.08 9.71
CA PHE A 82 -0.99 -3.29 10.26
C PHE A 82 -2.17 -3.24 9.28
N TYR A 83 -3.34 -2.85 9.76
CA TYR A 83 -4.52 -2.71 8.92
C TYR A 83 -4.75 -1.26 8.50
N VAL A 84 -5.08 -1.08 7.22
CA VAL A 84 -5.63 0.18 6.68
C VAL A 84 -7.04 -0.11 6.20
N GLY A 85 -8.03 0.38 6.95
CA GLY A 85 -9.42 -0.06 6.79
C GLY A 85 -9.53 -1.57 7.01
N THR A 86 -9.86 -2.32 5.96
CA THR A 86 -9.97 -3.78 6.02
C THR A 86 -8.84 -4.51 5.30
N ARG A 87 -7.76 -3.82 4.92
CA ARG A 87 -6.63 -4.41 4.19
C ARG A 87 -5.45 -4.56 5.12
N LEU A 88 -4.87 -5.75 5.14
CA LEU A 88 -3.59 -5.98 5.81
C LEU A 88 -2.49 -5.40 4.94
N VAL A 89 -1.67 -4.51 5.50
CA VAL A 89 -0.48 -3.94 4.88
C VAL A 89 0.73 -4.49 5.63
N ILE A 90 1.65 -5.09 4.89
CA ILE A 90 2.90 -5.64 5.39
C ILE A 90 4.02 -4.83 4.77
N VAL A 91 4.85 -4.22 5.59
CA VAL A 91 5.95 -3.35 5.15
C VAL A 91 7.26 -3.98 5.57
N HIS A 92 8.15 -4.17 4.59
CA HIS A 92 9.54 -4.51 4.85
C HIS A 92 10.38 -3.25 4.81
N TYR A 93 11.20 -3.05 5.83
CA TYR A 93 12.06 -1.88 5.92
C TYR A 93 13.43 -2.22 6.49
N SER A 94 14.42 -1.41 6.15
CA SER A 94 15.76 -1.46 6.72
C SER A 94 16.10 -0.13 7.40
N GLU A 95 17.06 -0.15 8.33
CA GLU A 95 17.53 1.04 9.04
C GLU A 95 19.02 1.27 8.75
N ASP A 96 19.36 2.39 8.11
CA ASP A 96 20.73 2.90 8.06
C ASP A 96 20.95 3.91 9.20
N ARG A 97 21.49 3.41 10.30
CA ARG A 97 21.78 4.23 11.48
C ARG A 97 22.91 5.24 11.29
N LYS A 98 23.76 5.07 10.26
CA LYS A 98 24.83 6.03 9.99
C LYS A 98 24.26 7.29 9.34
N GLN A 99 23.25 7.13 8.50
CA GLN A 99 22.58 8.22 7.78
C GLN A 99 21.33 8.72 8.49
N ASP A 100 20.92 8.08 9.59
CA ASP A 100 19.63 8.29 10.25
C ASP A 100 18.47 8.17 9.24
N THR A 101 18.52 7.13 8.39
CA THR A 101 17.54 6.86 7.33
C THR A 101 16.88 5.50 7.54
N ARG A 102 15.56 5.46 7.41
CA ARG A 102 14.77 4.24 7.32
C ARG A 102 14.32 4.06 5.88
N TRP A 103 14.65 2.91 5.30
CA TRP A 103 14.29 2.60 3.92
C TRP A 103 13.07 1.68 3.90
N VAL A 104 12.00 2.11 3.24
CA VAL A 104 10.90 1.22 2.86
C VAL A 104 11.38 0.42 1.66
N GLU A 105 11.63 -0.87 1.88
CA GLU A 105 12.19 -1.78 0.87
C GLU A 105 11.09 -2.32 -0.03
N SER A 106 9.98 -2.77 0.56
CA SER A 106 8.80 -3.26 -0.16
C SER A 106 7.53 -3.09 0.66
N VAL A 107 6.40 -3.05 -0.05
CA VAL A 107 5.07 -2.99 0.57
C VAL A 107 4.20 -4.08 -0.04
N SER A 108 3.65 -4.95 0.80
CA SER A 108 2.69 -5.97 0.39
C SER A 108 1.33 -5.64 0.97
N ILE A 109 0.32 -5.57 0.11
CA ILE A 109 -1.05 -5.26 0.49
C ILE A 109 -1.88 -6.50 0.22
N ASP A 110 -2.53 -7.01 1.26
CA ASP A 110 -3.41 -8.15 1.15
C ASP A 110 -4.55 -7.84 0.16
N ARG A 111 -4.77 -8.80 -0.72
CA ARG A 111 -5.84 -8.71 -1.71
C ARG A 111 -7.05 -9.35 -1.07
N LYS A 112 -8.04 -8.53 -0.72
CA LYS A 112 -9.37 -9.10 -0.58
C LYS A 112 -9.77 -9.71 -1.93
N PRO A 113 -10.04 -11.02 -2.01
CA PRO A 113 -10.74 -11.54 -3.18
C PRO A 113 -12.02 -10.72 -3.34
N ILE A 114 -12.31 -10.30 -4.57
CA ILE A 114 -13.61 -9.74 -4.90
C ILE A 114 -14.57 -10.94 -4.89
N ILE A 115 -15.03 -11.31 -3.71
CA ILE A 115 -16.01 -12.38 -3.51
C ILE A 115 -17.38 -11.73 -3.68
N PHE A 116 -18.15 -12.23 -4.65
CA PHE A 116 -19.58 -11.99 -4.81
C PHE A 116 -20.35 -13.10 -4.10
#